data_AF-A0A2K2FFT9-F1
#
_entry.id   AF-A0A2K2FFT9-F1
#
_cell.length_a   1.000
_cell.length_b   1.000
_cell.length_c   1.000
_cell.angle_alpha   90.00
_cell.angle_beta   90.00
_cell.angle_gamma   90.00
#
_symmetry.space_group_name_H-M   'P 1'
#
loop_
_entity.id
_entity.type
_entity.pdbx_description
1 polymer ?
#
loop_
_entity_poly.entity_id
_entity_poly.type
_entity_poly.pdbx_seq_one_letter_code
_entity_poly.pdbx_strand_id
1 'polypeptide(L)'
;MELAINLTIVGMVVVFIVLILLSAIISLFSKIASAGKTGGKDKMNTKDNDMPAPQAHKDVVEESTAYIEQKDDSELVAVLTAAVIAAMGGSSESNIHVKSYRRIPQISPVWNSVSRKEQIAAKL
;
A
#
# COMPACT_ATOMS: atom_id res chain seq x y z
N MET A 1 -40.72 -16.17 27.19
CA MET A 1 -39.40 -16.83 27.00
C MET A 1 -39.31 -17.46 25.60
N GLU A 2 -40.35 -18.16 25.15
CA GLU A 2 -40.45 -18.74 23.78
C GLU A 2 -40.18 -17.77 22.61
N LEU A 3 -40.68 -16.54 22.66
CA LEU A 3 -40.46 -15.55 21.58
C LEU A 3 -38.98 -15.18 21.40
N ALA A 4 -38.25 -15.05 22.51
CA ALA A 4 -36.84 -14.66 22.46
C ALA A 4 -35.96 -15.79 21.89
N ILE A 5 -36.22 -17.04 22.29
CA ILE A 5 -35.47 -18.20 21.77
C ILE A 5 -35.76 -18.45 20.28
N ASN A 6 -37.00 -18.25 19.83
CA ASN A 6 -37.34 -18.38 18.41
C ASN A 6 -36.66 -17.29 17.57
N LEU A 7 -36.63 -16.05 18.06
CA LEU A 7 -35.98 -14.96 17.36
C LEU A 7 -34.46 -15.15 17.25
N THR A 8 -33.79 -15.66 18.29
CA THR A 8 -32.34 -15.92 18.23
C THR A 8 -32.00 -17.08 17.30
N ILE A 9 -32.79 -18.16 17.29
CA ILE A 9 -32.60 -19.28 16.37
C ILE A 9 -32.80 -18.80 14.92
N VAL A 10 -33.88 -18.07 14.65
CA VAL A 10 -34.15 -17.52 13.31
C VAL A 10 -33.03 -16.56 12.89
N GLY A 11 -32.62 -15.64 13.77
CA GLY A 11 -31.52 -14.72 13.51
C GLY A 11 -30.20 -15.46 13.21
N MET A 12 -29.87 -16.48 13.99
CA MET A 12 -28.66 -17.29 13.80
C MET A 12 -28.67 -18.04 12.47
N VAL A 13 -29.82 -18.62 12.08
CA VAL A 13 -29.98 -19.30 10.79
C VAL A 13 -29.89 -18.31 9.63
N VAL A 14 -30.55 -17.15 9.72
CA VAL A 14 -30.52 -16.13 8.66
C VAL A 14 -29.09 -15.62 8.45
N VAL A 15 -28.36 -15.31 9.52
CA VAL A 15 -26.95 -14.88 9.42
C VAL A 15 -26.10 -15.97 8.76
N PHE A 16 -26.29 -17.24 9.14
CA PHE A 16 -25.56 -18.35 8.55
C PHE A 16 -25.82 -18.48 7.04
N ILE A 17 -27.07 -18.34 6.61
CA ILE A 17 -27.46 -18.35 5.18
C ILE A 17 -26.82 -17.17 4.43
N VAL A 18 -26.87 -15.97 5.00
CA VAL A 18 -26.27 -14.77 4.39
C VAL A 18 -24.77 -14.94 4.18
N LEU A 19 -24.05 -15.50 5.16
CA LEU A 19 -22.61 -15.76 5.03
C LEU A 19 -22.30 -16.80 3.93
N ILE A 20 -23.09 -17.87 3.84
CA ILE A 20 -22.94 -18.88 2.78
C ILE A 20 -23.19 -18.25 1.41
N LEU A 21 -24.26 -17.47 1.25
CA LEU A 21 -24.59 -16.80 0.00
C LEU A 21 -23.49 -15.82 -0.42
N LEU A 22 -22.99 -15.02 0.53
CA LEU A 22 -21.92 -14.06 0.25
C LEU A 22 -20.64 -14.77 -0.18
N SER A 23 -20.27 -15.86 0.51
CA SER A 23 -19.13 -16.71 0.15
C SER A 23 -19.30 -17.34 -1.25
N ALA A 24 -20.48 -17.86 -1.56
CA ALA A 24 -20.78 -18.46 -2.86
C ALA A 24 -20.70 -17.45 -4.00
N ILE A 25 -21.22 -16.24 -3.81
CA ILE A 25 -21.15 -15.16 -4.81
C ILE A 25 -19.70 -14.75 -5.07
N ILE A 26 -18.90 -14.54 -4.02
CA ILE A 26 -17.47 -14.21 -4.16
C ILE A 26 -16.71 -15.34 -4.86
N SER A 27 -17.00 -16.61 -4.52
CA SER A 27 -16.40 -17.77 -5.17
C SER A 27 -16.75 -17.86 -6.65
N LEU A 28 -18.00 -17.57 -7.02
CA LEU A 28 -18.45 -17.58 -8.41
C LEU A 28 -17.79 -16.46 -9.22
N PHE A 29 -17.73 -15.23 -8.69
CA PHE A 29 -16.99 -14.13 -9.31
C PHE A 29 -15.49 -14.46 -9.45
N SER A 30 -14.88 -15.03 -8.42
CA SER A 30 -13.48 -15.48 -8.47
C SER A 30 -13.26 -16.53 -9.55
N LYS A 31 -14.17 -17.51 -9.67
CA LYS A 31 -14.07 -18.59 -10.67
C LYS A 31 -14.30 -18.09 -12.09
N ILE A 32 -15.21 -17.13 -12.29
CA ILE A 32 -15.44 -16.46 -13.59
C ILE A 32 -14.25 -15.57 -13.96
N ALA A 33 -13.72 -14.78 -13.02
CA ALA A 33 -12.53 -13.96 -13.23
C ALA A 33 -11.27 -14.81 -13.49
N SER A 34 -11.17 -15.99 -12.86
CA SER A 34 -10.08 -16.94 -13.08
C SER A 34 -10.23 -17.73 -14.39
N ALA A 35 -11.45 -17.91 -14.91
CA ALA A 35 -11.70 -18.57 -16.19
C ALA A 35 -11.20 -17.75 -17.40
N GLY A 36 -10.99 -16.44 -17.24
CA GLY A 36 -10.33 -15.59 -18.24
C GLY A 36 -8.80 -15.76 -18.30
N LYS A 37 -8.19 -16.54 -17.39
CA LYS A 37 -6.75 -16.80 -17.33
C LYS A 37 -6.50 -18.30 -17.56
N THR A 38 -6.45 -18.67 -18.84
CA THR A 38 -6.22 -20.03 -19.35
C THR A 38 -5.09 -20.78 -18.64
N GLY A 39 -5.38 -22.04 -18.30
CA GLY A 39 -4.44 -23.15 -18.46
C GLY A 39 -3.48 -23.44 -17.30
N GLY A 40 -3.80 -24.50 -16.54
CA GLY A 40 -2.84 -25.13 -15.63
C GLY A 40 -3.50 -26.11 -14.67
N LYS A 41 -3.52 -27.40 -15.06
CA LYS A 41 -3.62 -28.59 -14.20
C LYS A 41 -2.68 -28.42 -12.98
N ASP A 42 -2.83 -29.06 -11.82
CA ASP A 42 -3.63 -30.17 -11.37
C ASP A 42 -3.59 -30.15 -9.83
N LYS A 43 -4.40 -31.02 -9.24
CA LYS A 43 -4.55 -31.28 -7.81
C LYS A 43 -3.21 -31.51 -7.07
N MET A 44 -3.16 -31.13 -5.79
CA MET A 44 -3.06 -32.05 -4.64
C MET A 44 -2.20 -31.49 -3.50
N ASN A 45 -2.74 -31.63 -2.28
CA ASN A 45 -2.11 -31.65 -0.95
C ASN A 45 -1.66 -30.33 -0.30
N THR A 46 -2.41 -29.98 0.75
CA THR A 46 -1.92 -29.95 2.14
C THR A 46 -0.43 -29.69 2.29
N LYS A 47 -0.05 -28.51 2.75
CA LYS A 47 0.25 -28.21 4.16
C LYS A 47 0.72 -26.77 4.25
N ASP A 48 0.50 -26.18 5.41
CA ASP A 48 1.11 -24.95 5.91
C ASP A 48 2.38 -24.54 5.18
N ASN A 49 2.45 -23.29 4.73
CA ASN A 49 3.58 -22.41 5.03
C ASN A 49 3.32 -21.02 4.46
N ASP A 50 3.76 -20.05 5.27
CA ASP A 50 4.34 -18.79 4.86
C ASP A 50 3.81 -18.16 3.59
N MET A 51 3.07 -17.07 3.80
CA MET A 51 2.77 -16.02 2.86
C MET A 51 4.06 -15.46 2.22
N PRO A 52 4.21 -15.52 0.87
CA PRO A 52 4.99 -14.54 0.14
C PRO A 52 4.05 -13.73 -0.76
N ALA A 53 4.25 -12.42 -0.66
CA ALA A 53 3.65 -11.32 -1.42
C ALA A 53 3.14 -11.61 -2.84
N PRO A 54 1.99 -11.02 -3.20
CA PRO A 54 1.72 -10.67 -4.59
C PRO A 54 2.26 -9.29 -4.99
N GLN A 55 3.29 -9.33 -5.82
CA GLN A 55 3.57 -8.29 -6.80
C GLN A 55 2.39 -8.15 -7.77
N ALA A 56 1.97 -6.91 -8.05
CA ALA A 56 1.68 -6.37 -9.39
C ALA A 56 0.67 -5.21 -9.30
N HIS A 57 1.18 -3.98 -9.33
CA HIS A 57 0.51 -2.92 -10.07
C HIS A 57 1.52 -2.37 -11.07
N LYS A 58 1.52 -2.98 -12.25
CA LYS A 58 1.91 -2.34 -13.50
C LYS A 58 0.68 -1.56 -13.96
N ASP A 59 0.67 -0.27 -13.72
CA ASP A 59 0.18 0.73 -14.66
C ASP A 59 0.56 2.11 -14.11
N VAL A 60 0.97 3.01 -15.01
CA VAL A 60 1.47 4.36 -14.75
C VAL A 60 2.96 4.46 -14.32
N VAL A 61 3.86 3.89 -15.12
CA VAL A 61 5.24 4.42 -15.25
C VAL A 61 5.66 4.31 -16.72
N GLU A 62 5.01 5.09 -17.58
CA GLU A 62 5.50 5.28 -18.95
C GLU A 62 5.51 6.78 -19.28
N GLU A 63 5.96 7.61 -18.34
CA GLU A 63 6.44 8.97 -18.63
C GLU A 63 7.36 9.47 -17.48
N SER A 64 8.50 8.81 -17.30
CA SER A 64 9.58 9.38 -16.46
C SER A 64 10.99 8.95 -16.91
N THR A 65 11.10 8.34 -18.09
CA THR A 65 12.40 7.92 -18.66
C THR A 65 12.99 8.96 -19.60
N ALA A 66 12.67 10.22 -19.41
CA ALA A 66 13.36 11.31 -20.10
C ALA A 66 13.94 12.24 -19.03
N TYR A 67 15.24 12.48 -19.17
CA TYR A 67 16.03 13.41 -18.39
C TYR A 67 16.39 12.91 -16.98
N ILE A 68 17.50 12.16 -16.90
CA ILE A 68 18.56 12.60 -15.97
C ILE A 68 18.94 14.00 -16.46
N GLU A 69 18.11 14.97 -16.15
CA GLU A 69 18.52 16.34 -16.09
C GLU A 69 19.66 16.29 -15.07
N GLN A 70 20.83 16.76 -15.44
CA GLN A 70 21.83 17.18 -14.46
C GLN A 70 21.19 18.37 -13.73
N LYS A 71 20.19 18.05 -12.91
CA LYS A 71 19.38 18.99 -12.19
C LYS A 71 20.33 19.51 -11.13
N ASP A 72 20.53 20.81 -11.17
CA ASP A 72 21.35 21.51 -10.21
C ASP A 72 20.63 21.41 -8.86
N ASP A 73 20.77 20.26 -8.19
CA ASP A 73 20.13 19.92 -6.91
C ASP A 73 20.79 20.71 -5.75
N SER A 74 21.30 21.92 -6.04
CA SER A 74 21.94 22.84 -5.11
C SER A 74 20.99 23.24 -3.97
N GLU A 75 19.71 23.46 -4.27
CA GLU A 75 18.66 23.70 -3.28
C GLU A 75 18.54 22.52 -2.30
N LEU A 76 18.60 21.29 -2.79
CA LEU A 76 18.48 20.09 -1.96
C LEU A 76 19.71 19.85 -1.12
N VAL A 77 20.90 20.08 -1.68
CA VAL A 77 22.16 20.02 -0.94
C VAL A 77 22.17 21.09 0.17
N ALA A 78 21.68 22.29 -0.11
CA ALA A 78 21.59 23.36 0.89
C ALA A 78 20.64 22.99 2.04
N VAL A 79 19.42 22.54 1.74
CA VAL A 79 18.44 22.12 2.76
C VAL A 79 18.95 20.91 3.55
N LEU A 80 19.57 19.92 2.89
CA LEU A 80 20.13 18.75 3.56
C LEU A 80 21.29 19.14 4.49
N THR A 81 22.18 20.01 4.04
CA THR A 81 23.29 20.51 4.85
C THR A 81 22.76 21.27 6.07
N ALA A 82 21.81 22.17 5.88
CA ALA A 82 21.17 22.91 6.97
C ALA A 82 20.47 21.98 7.97
N ALA A 83 19.74 20.96 7.50
CA ALA A 83 19.07 19.98 8.34
C ALA A 83 20.06 19.17 9.18
N VAL A 84 21.20 18.76 8.60
CA VAL A 84 22.25 18.02 9.31
C VAL A 84 22.92 18.91 10.37
N ILE A 85 23.25 20.17 10.03
CA ILE A 85 23.82 21.14 10.98
C ILE A 85 22.86 21.34 12.17
N ALA A 86 21.57 21.55 11.89
CA ALA A 86 20.55 21.71 12.90
C ALA A 86 20.36 20.44 13.77
N ALA A 87 20.36 19.26 13.15
CA ALA A 87 20.21 17.98 13.86
C ALA A 87 21.41 17.67 14.77
N MET A 88 22.61 18.10 14.39
CA MET A 88 23.83 17.97 15.20
C MET A 88 23.94 19.04 16.30
N GLY A 89 22.96 19.93 16.44
CA GLY A 89 22.97 21.02 17.42
C GLY A 89 24.07 22.06 17.16
N GLY A 90 24.59 22.12 15.93
CA GLY A 90 25.73 22.95 15.57
C GLY A 90 25.33 24.40 15.27
N SER A 91 26.08 25.34 15.84
CA SER A 91 26.15 26.73 15.37
C SER A 91 26.79 26.80 13.98
N SER A 92 26.53 27.89 13.24
CA SER A 92 26.85 28.12 11.82
C SER A 92 28.31 27.96 11.35
N GLU A 93 29.24 27.47 12.19
CA GLU A 93 30.68 27.34 11.89
C GLU A 93 31.12 25.91 11.51
N SER A 94 30.22 24.93 11.49
CA SER A 94 30.59 23.56 11.11
C SER A 94 30.82 23.45 9.59
N ASN A 95 32.04 23.08 9.17
CA ASN A 95 32.39 22.83 7.75
C ASN A 95 31.86 21.46 7.30
N ILE A 96 30.54 21.31 7.24
CA ILE A 96 29.86 20.09 6.81
C ILE A 96 29.44 20.26 5.35
N HIS A 97 29.79 19.30 4.50
CA HIS A 97 29.38 19.27 3.10
C HIS A 97 28.80 17.90 2.73
N VAL A 98 27.75 17.89 1.89
CA VAL A 98 27.15 16.66 1.38
C VAL A 98 27.93 16.18 0.17
N LYS A 99 28.59 15.03 0.29
CA LYS A 99 29.37 14.41 -0.81
C LYS A 99 28.52 13.59 -1.76
N SER A 100 27.51 12.89 -1.25
CA SER A 100 26.60 12.05 -2.04
C SER A 100 25.29 11.84 -1.31
N TYR A 101 24.18 11.80 -2.04
CA TYR A 101 22.88 11.40 -1.54
C TYR A 101 22.23 10.40 -2.49
N ARG A 102 21.35 9.55 -1.95
CA ARG A 102 20.51 8.63 -2.71
C ARG A 102 19.09 8.78 -2.24
N ARG A 103 18.17 9.04 -3.16
CA ARG A 103 16.73 8.99 -2.87
C ARG A 103 16.28 7.54 -2.79
N ILE A 104 15.60 7.20 -1.70
CA ILE A 104 14.96 5.90 -1.54
C ILE A 104 13.52 6.02 -2.07
N PRO A 105 13.04 5.11 -2.93
CA PRO A 105 11.67 5.14 -3.41
C PRO A 105 10.70 5.03 -2.22
N GLN A 106 9.76 5.97 -2.11
CA GLN A 106 8.76 5.97 -1.07
C GLN A 106 7.69 4.91 -1.40
N ILE A 107 7.76 3.74 -0.73
CA ILE A 107 6.77 2.66 -0.85
C ILE A 107 5.51 2.87 0.00
N SER A 108 5.18 4.12 0.33
CA SER A 108 3.97 4.42 1.10
C SER A 108 2.70 4.23 0.26
N PRO A 109 1.64 3.61 0.80
CA PRO A 109 0.37 3.44 0.08
C PRO A 109 -0.24 4.81 -0.26
N VAL A 110 -1.02 4.85 -1.36
CA VAL A 110 -1.61 6.09 -1.92
C VAL A 110 -2.44 6.86 -0.88
N TRP A 111 -3.14 6.17 0.02
CA TRP A 111 -3.89 6.81 1.11
C TRP A 111 -3.01 7.70 2.00
N ASN A 112 -1.80 7.24 2.35
CA ASN A 112 -0.89 7.99 3.22
C ASN A 112 -0.27 9.22 2.53
N SER A 113 -0.13 9.20 1.20
CA SER A 113 0.37 10.36 0.46
C SER A 113 -0.71 11.41 0.25
N VAL A 114 -1.96 11.00 -0.01
CA VAL A 114 -3.10 11.90 -0.21
C VAL A 114 -3.49 12.59 1.10
N SER A 115 -3.66 11.85 2.20
CA SER A 115 -4.06 12.46 3.48
C SER A 115 -3.06 13.53 3.98
N ARG A 116 -1.75 13.30 3.84
CA ARG A 116 -0.73 14.29 4.23
C ARG A 116 -0.81 15.56 3.39
N LYS A 117 -1.06 15.43 2.09
CA LYS A 117 -1.24 16.59 1.20
C LYS A 117 -2.47 17.42 1.60
N GLU A 118 -3.57 16.75 1.92
CA GLU A 118 -4.80 17.42 2.40
C GLU A 118 -4.57 18.18 3.71
N GLN A 119 -3.85 17.60 4.68
CA GLN A 119 -3.53 18.26 5.96
C GLN A 119 -2.66 19.50 5.80
N ILE A 120 -1.70 19.47 4.87
CA ILE A 120 -0.83 20.61 4.57
C ILE A 120 -1.63 21.69 3.85
N ALA A 121 -2.43 21.32 2.84
CA ALA A 121 -3.28 22.26 2.09
C ALA A 121 -4.34 22.92 2.97
N ALA A 122 -4.89 22.20 3.96
CA ALA A 122 -5.86 22.75 4.90
C ALA A 122 -5.26 23.74 5.92
N LYS A 123 -3.92 23.81 6.03
CA LYS A 123 -3.20 24.69 6.95
C LYS A 123 -2.53 25.88 6.27
N LEU A 124 -2.61 25.95 4.93
CA LEU A 124 -2.18 27.06 4.09
C LEU A 124 -3.37 28.01 3.86
#